data_AF-A0A7G1I7K6-F1
#
_entry.id   AF-A0A7G1I7K6-F1
#
_cell.length_a   1.000
_cell.length_b   1.000
_cell.length_c   1.000
_cell.angle_alpha   90.00
_cell.angle_beta   90.00
_cell.angle_gamma   90.00
#
_symmetry.space_group_name_H-M   'P 1'
#
loop_
_entity.id
_entity.type
_entity.pdbx_description
1 polymer ?
#
loop_
_entity_poly.entity_id
_entity_poly.type
_entity_poly.pdbx_seq_one_letter_code
_entity_poly.pdbx_strand_id
1 'polypeptide(L)'
;MTTLAVVGAGAKAVAVAAKASVLRAMGVDTPDVVAVERTGVAANWQAGGGWTDGAQSLGTSPEKDVGFPYRSSLVPRRNAELDERMTRYSWQAYLIATGQFAQWIDRGRPAPTHGRWGQYLRWVAERIDMTVVYGEVDRIALDGRHWVLHTPSAPCTPTG
;
A
#
# COMPACT_ATOMS: atom_id res chain seq x y z
N MET A 1 -6.49 5.76 -21.03
CA MET A 1 -5.88 5.35 -19.75
C MET A 1 -6.01 6.51 -18.78
N THR A 2 -6.59 6.30 -17.62
CA THR A 2 -6.76 7.33 -16.57
C THR A 2 -5.75 7.07 -15.45
N THR A 3 -5.29 8.12 -14.78
CA THR A 3 -4.36 8.00 -13.64
C THR A 3 -5.08 8.38 -12.36
N LEU A 4 -4.92 7.56 -11.32
CA LEU A 4 -5.34 7.87 -9.97
C LEU A 4 -4.09 8.18 -9.15
N ALA A 5 -3.90 9.44 -8.79
CA ALA A 5 -2.83 9.82 -7.88
C ALA A 5 -3.29 9.71 -6.42
N VAL A 6 -2.43 9.18 -5.55
CA VAL A 6 -2.66 9.05 -4.10
C VAL A 6 -1.56 9.80 -3.35
N VAL A 7 -1.93 10.73 -2.48
CA VAL A 7 -0.95 11.44 -1.63
C VAL A 7 -0.62 10.57 -0.41
N GLY A 8 0.64 10.14 -0.33
CA GLY A 8 1.18 9.21 0.65
C GLY A 8 1.15 7.75 0.19
N ALA A 9 2.20 7.00 0.47
CA ALA A 9 2.33 5.56 0.18
C ALA A 9 2.08 4.70 1.44
N GLY A 10 0.97 4.98 2.13
CA GLY A 10 0.51 4.21 3.29
C GLY A 10 -0.41 3.05 2.94
N ALA A 11 -1.04 2.45 3.96
CA ALA A 11 -1.90 1.27 3.80
C ALA A 11 -3.01 1.44 2.73
N LYS A 12 -3.60 2.64 2.62
CA LYS A 12 -4.65 2.92 1.62
C LYS A 12 -4.10 2.89 0.19
N ALA A 13 -2.96 3.53 -0.06
CA ALA A 13 -2.34 3.55 -1.38
C ALA A 13 -1.93 2.14 -1.82
N VAL A 14 -1.32 1.38 -0.90
CA VAL A 14 -0.94 -0.02 -1.14
C VAL A 14 -2.16 -0.88 -1.45
N ALA A 15 -3.26 -0.75 -0.70
CA ALA A 15 -4.48 -1.53 -0.96
C ALA A 15 -5.13 -1.20 -2.31
N VAL A 16 -5.22 0.09 -2.67
CA VAL A 16 -5.77 0.53 -3.96
C VAL A 16 -4.89 0.05 -5.12
N ALA A 17 -3.57 0.20 -5.01
CA ALA A 17 -2.62 -0.28 -6.02
C ALA A 17 -2.67 -1.80 -6.18
N ALA A 18 -2.74 -2.56 -5.07
CA ALA A 18 -2.83 -4.02 -5.11
C ALA A 18 -4.11 -4.48 -5.81
N LYS A 19 -5.26 -3.89 -5.47
CA LYS A 19 -6.54 -4.19 -6.12
C LYS A 19 -6.50 -3.85 -7.61
N ALA A 20 -5.96 -2.69 -7.99
CA ALA A 20 -5.82 -2.29 -9.38
C ALA A 20 -4.90 -3.24 -10.18
N SER A 21 -3.79 -3.68 -9.57
CA SER A 21 -2.86 -4.66 -10.16
C SER A 21 -3.55 -6.01 -10.41
N VAL A 22 -4.30 -6.53 -9.43
CA VAL A 22 -5.04 -7.80 -9.61
C VAL A 22 -6.12 -7.68 -10.68
N LEU A 23 -6.89 -6.61 -10.69
CA LEU A 23 -7.91 -6.34 -11.70
C LEU A 23 -7.29 -6.25 -13.11
N ARG A 24 -6.16 -5.54 -13.24
CA ARG A 24 -5.42 -5.45 -14.52
C ARG A 24 -4.96 -6.84 -14.98
N ALA A 25 -4.41 -7.65 -14.07
CA ALA A 25 -4.01 -9.04 -14.34
C ALA A 25 -5.21 -9.98 -14.63
N MET A 26 -6.44 -9.55 -14.35
CA MET A 26 -7.69 -10.22 -14.72
C MET A 26 -8.25 -9.73 -16.05
N GLY A 27 -7.59 -8.78 -16.72
CA GLY A 27 -8.06 -8.14 -17.96
C GLY A 27 -9.16 -7.10 -17.74
N VAL A 28 -9.33 -6.58 -16.52
CA VAL A 28 -10.28 -5.51 -16.20
C VAL A 28 -9.55 -4.18 -16.32
N ASP A 29 -10.14 -3.22 -17.05
CA ASP A 29 -9.58 -1.88 -17.18
C ASP A 29 -9.55 -1.17 -15.82
N THR A 30 -8.40 -0.59 -15.48
CA THR A 30 -8.16 0.10 -14.22
C THR A 30 -7.31 1.33 -14.45
N PRO A 31 -7.47 2.37 -13.61
CA PRO A 31 -6.55 3.50 -13.65
C PRO A 31 -5.14 3.06 -13.25
N ASP A 32 -4.14 3.78 -13.76
CA ASP A 32 -2.79 3.69 -13.24
C ASP A 32 -2.72 4.38 -11.88
N VAL A 33 -2.45 3.61 -10.84
CA VAL A 33 -2.36 4.10 -9.47
C VAL A 33 -0.93 4.55 -9.22
N VAL A 34 -0.75 5.83 -8.92
CA VAL A 34 0.56 6.43 -8.61
C VAL A 34 0.50 7.04 -7.21
N ALA A 35 1.36 6.59 -6.30
CA ALA A 35 1.50 7.24 -5.00
C ALA A 35 2.57 8.32 -5.06
N VAL A 36 2.32 9.47 -4.44
CA VAL A 36 3.33 10.51 -4.21
C VAL A 36 3.70 10.49 -2.73
N GLU A 37 4.95 10.17 -2.39
CA GLU A 37 5.39 9.91 -1.02
C GLU A 37 6.66 10.68 -0.68
N ARG A 38 6.66 11.36 0.47
CA ARG A 38 7.81 12.20 0.88
C ARG A 38 8.97 11.38 1.44
N THR A 39 8.67 10.32 2.18
CA THR A 39 9.66 9.62 3.02
C THR A 39 9.90 8.20 2.54
N GLY A 40 8.85 7.41 2.43
CA GLY A 40 8.96 5.98 2.12
C GLY A 40 7.63 5.25 2.24
N VAL A 41 7.49 4.15 1.51
CA VAL A 41 6.31 3.28 1.63
C VAL A 41 6.16 2.85 3.08
N ALA A 42 4.96 3.08 3.63
CA ALA A 42 4.63 2.81 5.01
C ALA A 42 5.51 3.53 6.06
N ALA A 43 6.08 4.69 5.74
CA ALA A 43 6.95 5.45 6.66
C ALA A 43 6.30 5.74 8.03
N ASN A 44 5.01 6.08 8.07
CA ASN A 44 4.28 6.35 9.33
C ASN A 44 4.14 5.13 10.27
N TRP A 45 4.54 3.94 9.83
CA TRP A 45 4.55 2.72 10.64
C TRP A 45 5.94 2.38 11.20
N GLN A 46 6.94 3.21 10.88
CA GLN A 46 8.32 3.08 11.35
C GLN A 46 8.64 4.16 12.39
N ALA A 47 9.65 3.92 13.23
CA ALA A 47 10.16 4.90 14.19
C ALA A 47 10.47 6.26 13.54
N GLY A 48 11.10 6.23 12.36
CA GLY A 48 11.48 7.43 11.62
C GLY A 48 10.31 8.21 10.99
N GLY A 49 9.09 7.68 11.02
CA GLY A 49 7.91 8.36 10.48
C GLY A 49 7.28 9.38 11.43
N GLY A 50 7.71 9.43 12.70
CA GLY A 50 7.25 10.42 13.68
C GLY A 50 5.91 10.13 14.37
N TRP A 51 5.24 9.02 14.05
CA TRP A 51 3.92 8.66 14.59
C TRP A 51 3.92 7.51 15.60
N THR A 52 4.99 6.72 15.62
CA THR A 52 5.16 5.57 16.49
C THR A 52 6.64 5.29 16.67
N ASP A 53 7.02 4.60 17.74
CA ASP A 53 8.35 4.01 17.90
C ASP A 53 8.55 2.73 17.05
N GLY A 54 7.48 2.25 16.41
CA GLY A 54 7.47 1.01 15.64
C GLY A 54 7.32 -0.26 16.47
N ALA A 55 7.38 -0.17 17.80
CA ALA A 55 7.31 -1.30 18.73
C ALA A 55 5.89 -1.55 19.26
N GLN A 56 5.05 -0.52 19.29
CA GLN A 56 3.63 -0.66 19.66
C GLN A 56 2.90 -1.69 18.79
N SER A 57 2.03 -2.47 19.42
CA SER A 57 1.21 -3.49 18.74
C SER A 57 0.05 -2.86 17.99
N LEU A 58 -0.30 -3.45 16.84
CA LEU A 58 -1.43 -3.03 16.02
C LEU A 58 -2.74 -3.18 16.80
N GLY A 59 -3.53 -2.11 16.88
CA GLY A 59 -4.80 -2.09 17.62
C GLY A 59 -5.94 -2.88 16.96
N THR A 60 -5.77 -3.29 15.70
CA THR A 60 -6.71 -4.12 14.94
C THR A 60 -6.07 -5.46 14.59
N SER A 61 -6.89 -6.51 14.45
CA SER A 61 -6.40 -7.81 13.98
C SER A 61 -5.70 -7.66 12.61
N PRO A 62 -4.52 -8.28 12.42
CA PRO A 62 -3.73 -8.14 11.20
C PRO A 62 -4.39 -8.78 9.97
N GLU A 63 -5.37 -9.66 10.16
CA GLU A 63 -6.22 -10.20 9.09
C GLU A 63 -7.11 -9.12 8.44
N LYS A 64 -7.27 -7.94 9.06
CA LYS A 64 -7.84 -6.73 8.43
C LYS A 64 -6.78 -6.04 7.55
N ASP A 65 -6.27 -6.80 6.60
CA ASP A 65 -5.16 -6.44 5.73
C ASP A 65 -5.62 -5.70 4.45
N VAL A 66 -4.75 -5.65 3.43
CA VAL A 66 -5.01 -4.86 2.21
C VAL A 66 -6.13 -5.43 1.34
N GLY A 67 -6.46 -6.71 1.51
CA GLY A 67 -7.51 -7.40 0.76
C GLY A 67 -8.82 -7.55 1.53
N PHE A 68 -8.80 -7.34 2.84
CA PHE A 68 -9.99 -7.42 3.69
C PHE A 68 -11.11 -6.49 3.17
N PRO A 69 -12.38 -6.92 3.15
CA PRO A 69 -12.93 -8.17 3.71
C PRO A 69 -12.99 -9.36 2.75
N TYR A 70 -12.29 -9.34 1.61
CA TYR A 70 -12.35 -10.41 0.59
C TYR A 70 -13.78 -10.75 0.14
N ARG A 71 -14.58 -9.71 -0.09
CA ARG A 71 -15.97 -9.80 -0.54
C ARG A 71 -16.24 -8.74 -1.60
N SER A 72 -15.68 -8.93 -2.78
CA SER A 72 -15.73 -7.95 -3.86
C SER A 72 -17.09 -7.88 -4.56
N SER A 73 -17.41 -6.72 -5.13
CA SER A 73 -18.60 -6.45 -5.94
C SER A 73 -18.29 -5.74 -7.27
N LEU A 74 -17.01 -5.69 -7.66
CA LEU A 74 -16.50 -4.87 -8.76
C LEU A 74 -16.52 -5.56 -10.13
N VAL A 75 -16.48 -6.90 -10.18
CA VAL A 75 -16.37 -7.66 -11.43
C VAL A 75 -17.50 -8.68 -11.50
N PRO A 76 -18.63 -8.38 -12.19
CA PRO A 76 -19.77 -9.29 -12.30
C PRO A 76 -19.33 -10.70 -12.70
N ARG A 77 -19.84 -11.71 -11.98
CA ARG A 77 -19.53 -13.15 -12.15
C ARG A 77 -18.08 -13.58 -11.84
N ARG A 78 -17.16 -12.64 -11.55
CA ARG A 78 -15.74 -12.94 -11.28
C ARG A 78 -15.23 -12.37 -9.95
N ASN A 79 -16.13 -11.92 -9.07
CA ASN A 79 -15.74 -11.39 -7.76
C ASN A 79 -15.00 -12.41 -6.88
N ALA A 80 -15.40 -13.70 -6.93
CA ALA A 80 -14.71 -14.76 -6.20
C ALA A 80 -13.25 -14.93 -6.68
N GLU A 81 -13.02 -14.86 -8.00
CA GLU A 81 -11.67 -14.91 -8.59
C GLU A 81 -10.82 -13.72 -8.12
N LEU A 82 -11.42 -12.52 -8.06
CA LEU A 82 -10.75 -11.32 -7.53
C LEU A 82 -10.37 -11.48 -6.06
N ASP A 83 -11.29 -11.96 -5.24
CA ASP A 83 -11.07 -12.17 -3.80
C ASP A 83 -9.98 -13.23 -3.57
N GLU A 84 -10.03 -14.34 -4.29
CA GLU A 84 -9.01 -15.39 -4.25
C GLU A 84 -7.63 -14.85 -4.63
N ARG A 85 -7.51 -14.11 -5.73
CA ARG A 85 -6.23 -13.52 -6.16
C ARG A 85 -5.70 -12.50 -5.14
N MET A 86 -6.57 -11.73 -4.48
CA MET A 86 -6.17 -10.79 -3.44
C MET A 86 -5.56 -11.50 -2.22
N THR A 87 -5.92 -12.75 -1.91
CA THR A 87 -5.34 -13.49 -0.78
C THR A 87 -3.82 -13.67 -0.88
N ARG A 88 -3.25 -13.58 -2.08
CA ARG A 88 -1.80 -13.62 -2.32
C ARG A 88 -1.05 -12.45 -1.68
N TYR A 89 -1.77 -11.39 -1.32
CA TYR A 89 -1.25 -10.21 -0.63
C TYR A 89 -1.73 -10.13 0.83
N SER A 90 -2.31 -11.21 1.36
CA SER A 90 -2.79 -11.23 2.75
C SER A 90 -1.64 -11.19 3.76
N TRP A 91 -1.96 -10.83 5.01
CA TRP A 91 -1.03 -10.96 6.12
C TRP A 91 -0.50 -12.38 6.27
N GLN A 92 -1.35 -13.39 6.12
CA GLN A 92 -0.95 -14.79 6.16
C GLN A 92 0.01 -15.15 5.02
N ALA A 93 -0.25 -14.66 3.80
CA ALA A 93 0.66 -14.85 2.67
C ALA A 93 2.04 -14.23 2.92
N TYR A 94 2.10 -13.05 3.54
CA TYR A 94 3.35 -12.44 3.99
C TYR A 94 4.09 -13.30 5.03
N LEU A 95 3.37 -13.83 6.03
CA LEU A 95 3.96 -14.71 7.03
C LEU A 95 4.48 -16.02 6.42
N ILE A 96 3.76 -16.60 5.46
CA ILE A 96 4.20 -17.80 4.73
C ILE A 96 5.46 -17.49 3.93
N ALA A 97 5.45 -16.40 3.15
CA ALA A 97 6.58 -15.99 2.32
C ALA A 97 7.83 -15.65 3.13
N THR A 98 7.69 -15.32 4.41
CA THR A 98 8.81 -15.01 5.32
C THR A 98 9.13 -16.12 6.31
N GLY A 99 8.48 -17.29 6.20
CA GLY A 99 8.75 -18.45 7.07
C GLY A 99 8.25 -18.30 8.52
N GLN A 100 7.35 -17.36 8.79
CA GLN A 100 6.91 -16.98 10.14
C GLN A 100 5.48 -17.45 10.47
N PHE A 101 4.79 -18.11 9.53
CA PHE A 101 3.38 -18.47 9.70
C PHE A 101 3.14 -19.47 10.84
N ALA A 102 3.88 -20.58 10.89
CA ALA A 102 3.72 -21.60 11.94
C ALA A 102 3.93 -21.00 13.33
N GLN A 103 5.04 -20.26 13.52
CA GLN A 103 5.33 -19.58 14.79
C GLN A 103 4.24 -18.59 15.20
N TRP A 104 3.65 -17.85 14.25
CA TRP A 104 2.57 -16.92 14.55
C TRP A 104 1.30 -17.65 15.02
N ILE A 105 0.97 -18.80 14.42
CA ILE A 105 -0.13 -19.67 14.87
C ILE A 105 0.16 -20.23 16.27
N ASP A 106 1.33 -20.81 16.48
CA ASP A 106 1.70 -21.44 17.76
C ASP A 106 1.67 -20.45 18.93
N ARG A 107 1.94 -19.18 18.66
CA ARG A 107 1.87 -18.09 19.65
C ARG A 107 0.47 -17.49 19.84
N GLY A 108 -0.56 -18.09 19.25
CA GLY A 108 -1.94 -17.62 19.39
C GLY A 108 -2.26 -16.38 18.57
N ARG A 109 -1.62 -16.20 17.41
CA ARG A 109 -1.85 -15.09 16.47
C ARG A 109 -1.66 -13.69 17.09
N PRO A 110 -0.51 -13.40 17.71
CA PRO A 110 -0.28 -12.10 18.32
C PRO A 110 -0.39 -10.97 17.29
N ALA A 111 -0.89 -9.82 17.73
CA ALA A 111 -0.89 -8.61 16.92
C ALA A 111 0.57 -8.20 16.58
N PRO A 112 0.88 -7.87 15.32
CA PRO A 112 2.21 -7.43 14.96
C PRO A 112 2.51 -6.04 15.52
N THR A 113 3.79 -5.72 15.67
CA THR A 113 4.20 -4.34 15.93
C THR A 113 3.95 -3.47 14.69
N HIS A 114 3.85 -2.15 14.86
CA HIS A 114 3.74 -1.22 13.74
C HIS A 114 4.91 -1.37 12.75
N GLY A 115 6.14 -1.56 13.23
CA GLY A 115 7.31 -1.77 12.38
C GLY A 115 7.14 -2.99 11.46
N ARG A 116 6.62 -4.09 12.01
CA ARG A 116 6.33 -5.34 11.27
C ARG A 116 5.14 -5.17 10.32
N TRP A 117 4.13 -4.38 10.69
CA TRP A 117 3.06 -4.01 9.77
C TRP A 117 3.57 -3.19 8.59
N GLY A 118 4.48 -2.25 8.84
CA GLY A 118 5.15 -1.49 7.79
C GLY A 118 6.02 -2.36 6.87
N GLN A 119 6.62 -3.45 7.37
CA GLN A 119 7.31 -4.44 6.53
C GLN A 119 6.33 -5.19 5.62
N TYR A 120 5.17 -5.60 6.16
CA TYR A 120 4.10 -6.21 5.37
C TYR A 120 3.62 -5.28 4.24
N LEU A 121 3.35 -4.01 4.53
CA LEU A 121 2.92 -3.06 3.50
C LEU A 121 3.96 -2.85 2.40
N ARG A 122 5.26 -2.77 2.76
CA ARG A 122 6.36 -2.70 1.79
C ARG A 122 6.45 -3.96 0.93
N TRP A 123 6.33 -5.12 1.56
CA TRP A 123 6.31 -6.40 0.86
C TRP A 123 5.15 -6.51 -0.15
N VAL A 124 3.97 -5.98 0.17
CA VAL A 124 2.86 -5.91 -0.79
C VAL A 124 3.22 -4.97 -1.94
N ALA A 125 3.71 -3.77 -1.62
CA ALA A 125 4.06 -2.76 -2.62
C ALA A 125 5.14 -3.25 -3.61
N GLU A 126 6.15 -3.97 -3.12
CA GLU A 126 7.19 -4.60 -3.94
C GLU A 126 6.60 -5.67 -4.86
N ARG A 127 5.73 -6.56 -4.37
CA ARG A 127 5.16 -7.65 -5.19
C ARG A 127 4.21 -7.20 -6.29
N ILE A 128 3.67 -5.99 -6.20
CA ILE A 128 2.78 -5.42 -7.20
C ILE A 128 3.48 -4.40 -8.09
N ASP A 129 4.80 -4.23 -7.94
CA ASP A 129 5.61 -3.20 -8.61
C ASP A 129 4.97 -1.81 -8.48
N MET A 130 4.60 -1.43 -7.23
CA MET A 130 3.84 -0.21 -6.97
C MET A 130 4.59 1.04 -7.43
N THR A 131 3.96 1.85 -8.29
CA THR A 131 4.52 3.12 -8.74
C THR A 131 4.49 4.15 -7.62
N VAL A 132 5.67 4.61 -7.21
CA VAL A 132 5.86 5.66 -6.20
C VAL A 132 6.73 6.77 -6.78
N VAL A 133 6.21 7.99 -6.76
CA VAL A 133 6.96 9.21 -7.05
C VAL A 133 7.37 9.82 -5.72
N TYR A 134 8.68 9.98 -5.51
CA TYR A 134 9.17 10.57 -4.27
C TYR A 134 9.10 12.10 -4.31
N GLY A 135 8.40 12.67 -3.34
CA GLY A 135 8.21 14.12 -3.22
C GLY A 135 7.16 14.47 -2.18
N GLU A 136 7.29 15.67 -1.59
CA GLU A 136 6.25 16.24 -0.74
C GLU A 136 5.23 16.95 -1.62
N VAL A 137 3.95 16.57 -1.55
CA VAL A 137 2.91 17.35 -2.22
C VAL A 137 2.61 18.58 -1.39
N ASP A 138 2.87 19.77 -1.94
CA ASP A 138 2.64 21.05 -1.27
C ASP A 138 1.41 21.80 -1.80
N ARG A 139 1.00 21.49 -3.04
CA ARG A 139 -0.16 22.11 -3.69
C ARG A 139 -0.86 21.13 -4.63
N ILE A 140 -2.19 21.18 -4.60
CA ILE A 140 -3.07 20.48 -5.53
C ILE A 140 -3.86 21.52 -6.32
N ALA A 141 -3.79 21.45 -7.65
CA ALA A 141 -4.47 22.37 -8.56
C ALA A 141 -5.32 21.60 -9.57
N LEU A 142 -6.26 22.32 -10.20
CA LEU A 142 -7.04 21.81 -11.33
C LEU A 142 -6.51 22.44 -12.62
N ASP A 143 -6.19 21.61 -13.61
CA ASP A 143 -5.87 22.03 -14.97
C ASP A 143 -6.89 21.40 -15.94
N GLY A 144 -7.88 22.20 -16.33
CA GLY A 144 -9.03 21.73 -17.10
C GLY A 144 -9.80 20.63 -16.37
N ARG A 145 -9.68 19.37 -16.85
CA ARG A 145 -10.31 18.18 -16.26
C ARG A 145 -9.34 17.30 -15.47
N HIS A 146 -8.11 17.75 -15.27
CA HIS A 146 -7.05 16.98 -14.64
C HIS A 146 -6.64 17.61 -13.31
N TRP A 147 -6.27 16.76 -12.36
CA TRP A 147 -5.61 17.19 -11.13
C TRP A 147 -4.10 17.30 -11.38
N VAL A 148 -3.50 18.38 -10.88
CA VAL A 148 -2.05 18.59 -10.89
C VAL A 148 -1.55 18.61 -9.46
N LEU A 149 -0.63 17.71 -9.15
CA LEU A 149 0.06 17.64 -7.87
C LEU A 149 1.42 18.30 -8.04
N HIS A 150 1.68 19.35 -7.27
CA HIS A 150 2.98 19.99 -7.22
C HIS A 150 3.81 19.39 -6.11
N THR A 151 5.09 19.18 -6.41
CA THR A 151 6.12 18.88 -5.41
C THR A 151 7.18 19.97 -5.49
N PRO A 152 7.81 20.36 -4.38
CA PRO A 152 8.92 21.29 -4.42
C PRO A 152 10.02 20.75 -5.34
N SER A 153 10.44 21.55 -6.31
CA SER A 153 11.70 21.30 -7.02
C SER A 153 12.83 21.35 -6.00
N ALA A 154 13.74 20.36 -6.04
CA ALA A 154 14.92 20.35 -5.17
C ALA A 154 15.60 21.72 -5.18
N PRO A 155 16.02 22.27 -4.02
CA PRO A 155 16.70 23.55 -3.98
C PRO A 155 17.97 23.46 -4.83
N CYS A 156 18.00 24.21 -5.93
CA CYS A 156 19.18 24.37 -6.75
C CYS A 156 20.21 25.12 -5.90
N THR A 157 21.20 24.41 -5.37
CA THR A 157 22.29 25.07 -4.64
C THR A 157 23.19 25.73 -5.70
N PRO A 158 23.34 27.06 -5.71
CA PRO A 158 24.27 27.69 -6.63
C PRO A 158 25.68 27.23 -6.23
N THR A 159 26.35 26.52 -7.13
CA THR A 159 27.79 26.28 -7.02
C THR A 159 28.49 27.63 -7.15
N GLY A 160 29.06 28.12 -6.05
CA GLY A 160 30.03 29.22 -6.04
C GLY A 160 31.42 28.77 -6.45
#